data_AF-A0AAJ7PAT4-F1
#
_entry.id   AF-A0AAJ7PAT4-F1
#
_cell.length_a   1.000
_cell.length_b   1.000
_cell.length_c   1.000
_cell.angle_alpha   90.00
_cell.angle_beta   90.00
_cell.angle_gamma   90.00
#
_symmetry.space_group_name_H-M   'P 1'
#
loop_
_entity.id
_entity.type
_entity.pdbx_description
1 polymer ?
#
loop_
_entity_poly.entity_id
_entity_poly.type
_entity_poly.pdbx_seq_one_letter_code
_entity_poly.pdbx_strand_id
1 'polypeptide(L)'
;MQNGLLYRRGRLCIPGSMSEDVIKLCHEDDMAGHPGARRTERRVRERFDLGRGFHRRVRQYVRDCEICQRRKPPQQKVGDMQPVVPPGRPFEKVGLDFAGPFNVPGRPPVYILVAVDDCTRFVHLFAAGRISAPFVVRSLETMSASLGRIGTIVTDNASCFRGTLLADYLRRVGTSHIRTAVGHPQFNGLAERTIRTLTDRLGALVLEGFTAVREIIPKIAFSLNTT
;
A
#
# COMPACT_ATOMS: atom_id res chain seq x y z
N MET A 1 -26.05 -19.19 -33.17
CA MET A 1 -25.59 -20.44 -32.52
C MET A 1 -24.29 -20.86 -33.18
N GLN A 2 -23.37 -21.45 -32.42
CA GLN A 2 -22.14 -22.06 -32.93
C GLN A 2 -22.02 -23.44 -32.27
N ASN A 3 -21.90 -24.51 -33.05
CA ASN A 3 -21.80 -25.90 -32.57
C ASN A 3 -22.90 -26.31 -31.56
N GLY A 4 -24.15 -25.91 -31.81
CA GLY A 4 -25.29 -26.19 -30.91
C GLY A 4 -25.33 -25.34 -29.63
N LEU A 5 -24.36 -24.44 -29.44
CA LEU A 5 -24.28 -23.55 -28.29
C LEU A 5 -24.71 -22.12 -28.65
N LEU A 6 -25.37 -21.46 -27.69
CA LEU A 6 -25.80 -20.08 -27.84
C LEU A 6 -24.72 -19.12 -27.35
N TYR A 7 -24.36 -18.13 -28.17
CA TYR A 7 -23.42 -17.08 -27.80
C TYR A 7 -24.07 -15.71 -27.91
N ARG A 8 -23.73 -14.81 -26.98
CA ARG A 8 -24.13 -13.40 -27.00
C ARG A 8 -22.92 -12.51 -26.80
N ARG A 9 -22.61 -11.68 -27.79
CA ARG A 9 -21.42 -10.79 -27.79
C ARG A 9 -20.13 -11.57 -27.46
N GLY A 10 -19.91 -12.69 -28.13
CA GLY A 10 -18.72 -13.54 -27.95
C GLY A 10 -18.69 -14.39 -26.68
N ARG A 11 -19.75 -14.40 -25.87
CA ARG A 11 -19.81 -15.12 -24.59
C ARG A 11 -20.82 -16.25 -24.62
N LEU A 12 -20.46 -17.39 -24.04
CA LEU A 12 -21.33 -18.56 -24.00
C LEU A 12 -22.54 -18.25 -23.09
N CYS A 13 -23.74 -18.33 -23.64
CA CYS A 13 -24.98 -18.13 -22.88
C CYS A 13 -25.25 -19.38 -22.06
N ILE A 14 -25.31 -19.21 -20.74
CA ILE A 14 -25.51 -20.31 -19.81
C ILE A 14 -26.95 -20.26 -19.30
N PRO A 15 -27.67 -21.39 -19.29
CA PRO A 15 -28.99 -21.49 -18.69
C PRO A 15 -28.99 -21.05 -17.22
N GLY A 16 -30.14 -20.57 -16.74
CA GLY A 16 -30.30 -20.16 -15.34
C GLY A 16 -29.92 -21.27 -14.35
N SER A 17 -30.24 -22.52 -14.69
CA SER A 17 -29.95 -23.72 -13.90
C SER A 17 -28.46 -24.00 -13.69
N MET A 18 -27.60 -23.63 -14.66
CA MET A 18 -26.15 -23.86 -14.61
C MET A 18 -25.36 -22.62 -14.18
N SER A 19 -26.06 -21.55 -13.83
CA SER A 19 -25.41 -20.29 -13.46
C SER A 19 -24.56 -20.43 -12.21
N GLU A 20 -24.99 -21.24 -11.24
CA GLU A 20 -24.27 -21.44 -9.99
C GLU A 20 -23.00 -22.27 -10.19
N ASP A 21 -23.05 -23.33 -11.02
CA ASP A 21 -21.87 -24.12 -11.39
C ASP A 21 -20.78 -23.28 -12.05
N VAL A 22 -21.19 -22.34 -12.91
CA VAL A 22 -20.24 -21.41 -13.56
C VAL A 22 -19.66 -20.41 -12.57
N ILE A 23 -20.45 -19.92 -11.62
CA ILE A 23 -19.97 -19.04 -10.55
C ILE A 23 -18.98 -19.79 -9.66
N LYS A 24 -19.32 -21.03 -9.27
CA LYS A 24 -18.47 -21.96 -8.53
C LYS A 24 -17.15 -22.17 -9.26
N LEU A 25 -17.18 -22.56 -10.53
CA LEU A 25 -15.98 -22.72 -11.35
C LEU A 25 -15.12 -21.45 -11.38
N CYS A 26 -15.73 -20.27 -11.55
CA CYS A 26 -14.97 -19.02 -11.60
C CYS A 26 -14.38 -18.58 -10.24
N HIS A 27 -14.91 -19.11 -9.14
CA HIS A 27 -14.49 -18.80 -7.78
C HIS A 27 -13.53 -19.84 -7.18
N GLU A 28 -13.85 -21.12 -7.33
CA GLU A 28 -13.23 -22.24 -6.61
C GLU A 28 -12.21 -23.03 -7.43
N ASP A 29 -12.16 -22.86 -8.76
CA ASP A 29 -11.15 -23.53 -9.59
C ASP A 29 -9.73 -23.32 -9.05
N ASP A 30 -8.87 -24.32 -9.19
CA ASP A 30 -7.51 -24.31 -8.62
C ASP A 30 -6.68 -23.11 -9.10
N MET A 31 -6.89 -22.67 -10.35
CA MET A 31 -6.26 -21.46 -10.89
C MET A 31 -7.00 -20.17 -10.48
N ALA A 32 -8.25 -20.32 -10.00
CA ALA A 32 -9.07 -19.20 -9.58
C ALA A 32 -8.69 -18.66 -8.20
N GLY A 33 -8.48 -19.54 -7.22
CA GLY A 33 -7.96 -19.20 -5.90
C GLY A 33 -8.88 -18.33 -5.04
N HIS A 34 -10.19 -18.60 -5.02
CA HIS A 34 -11.19 -17.89 -4.21
C HIS A 34 -11.13 -16.35 -4.33
N PRO A 35 -11.18 -15.80 -5.56
CA PRO A 35 -11.09 -14.37 -5.77
C PRO A 35 -12.33 -13.66 -5.18
N GLY A 36 -12.15 -12.41 -4.75
CA GLY A 36 -13.26 -11.58 -4.29
C GLY A 36 -14.30 -11.31 -5.38
N ALA A 37 -15.53 -10.97 -4.98
CA ALA A 37 -16.71 -10.90 -5.86
C ALA A 37 -16.52 -10.12 -7.16
N ARG A 38 -15.78 -8.99 -7.15
CA ARG A 38 -15.50 -8.21 -8.37
C ARG A 38 -14.65 -8.98 -9.39
N ARG A 39 -13.67 -9.74 -8.92
CA ARG A 39 -12.76 -10.52 -9.78
C ARG A 39 -13.44 -11.80 -10.26
N THR A 40 -14.26 -12.45 -9.42
CA THR A 40 -15.17 -13.52 -9.86
C THR A 40 -16.13 -13.02 -10.95
N GLU A 41 -16.75 -11.87 -10.74
CA GLU A 41 -17.67 -11.27 -11.72
C GLU A 41 -16.98 -11.00 -13.06
N ARG A 42 -15.74 -10.51 -13.02
CA ARG A 42 -14.94 -10.29 -14.22
C ARG A 42 -14.68 -11.59 -14.98
N ARG A 43 -14.24 -12.65 -14.30
CA ARG A 43 -14.00 -13.96 -14.92
C ARG A 43 -15.26 -14.55 -15.56
N VAL A 44 -16.39 -14.43 -14.88
CA VAL A 44 -17.69 -14.81 -15.44
C VAL A 44 -17.96 -14.02 -16.72
N ARG A 45 -17.80 -12.69 -16.69
CA ARG A 45 -18.06 -11.82 -17.85
C ARG A 45 -17.11 -12.03 -19.01
N GLU A 46 -15.89 -12.50 -18.80
CA GLU A 46 -14.92 -12.75 -19.86
C GLU A 46 -15.34 -13.95 -20.73
N ARG A 47 -16.06 -14.93 -20.17
CA ARG A 47 -16.31 -16.23 -20.82
C ARG A 47 -17.79 -16.56 -21.00
N PHE A 48 -18.65 -16.06 -20.12
CA PHE A 48 -20.04 -16.48 -19.99
C PHE A 48 -21.02 -15.29 -19.97
N ASP A 49 -22.23 -15.53 -20.47
CA ASP A 49 -23.39 -14.64 -20.31
C ASP A 49 -24.44 -15.37 -19.47
N LEU A 50 -24.54 -14.99 -18.19
CA LEU A 50 -25.49 -15.55 -17.23
C LEU A 50 -26.81 -14.74 -17.16
N GLY A 51 -27.04 -13.82 -18.09
CA GLY A 51 -28.23 -12.97 -18.11
C GLY A 51 -28.27 -11.88 -17.02
N ARG A 52 -29.45 -11.28 -16.83
CA ARG A 52 -29.64 -10.14 -15.92
C ARG A 52 -29.46 -10.56 -14.46
N GLY A 53 -28.91 -9.66 -13.64
CA GLY A 53 -28.81 -9.88 -12.20
C GLY A 53 -27.70 -10.84 -11.74
N PHE A 54 -26.89 -11.41 -12.64
CA PHE A 54 -25.85 -12.38 -12.27
C PHE A 54 -24.81 -11.82 -11.27
N HIS A 55 -24.54 -10.52 -11.28
CA HIS A 55 -23.66 -9.86 -10.32
C HIS A 55 -24.11 -10.03 -8.86
N ARG A 56 -25.44 -10.07 -8.61
CA ARG A 56 -25.99 -10.34 -7.26
C ARG A 56 -25.70 -11.78 -6.85
N ARG A 57 -25.90 -12.73 -7.76
CA ARG A 57 -25.61 -14.16 -7.53
C ARG A 57 -24.13 -14.39 -7.25
N VAL A 58 -23.22 -13.77 -8.02
CA VAL A 58 -21.78 -13.83 -7.77
C VAL A 58 -21.42 -13.29 -6.38
N ARG A 59 -21.96 -12.12 -6.02
CA ARG A 59 -21.70 -11.51 -4.70
C ARG A 59 -22.21 -12.40 -3.56
N GLN A 60 -23.40 -12.97 -3.71
CA GLN A 60 -23.99 -13.87 -2.73
C GLN A 60 -23.14 -15.14 -2.57
N TYR A 61 -22.79 -15.80 -3.68
CA TYR A 61 -21.94 -16.99 -3.67
C TYR A 61 -20.60 -16.76 -2.96
N VAL A 62 -19.89 -15.68 -3.31
CA VAL A 62 -18.61 -15.34 -2.66
C VAL A 62 -18.78 -14.95 -1.19
N ARG A 63 -19.93 -14.36 -0.83
CA ARG A 63 -20.27 -14.05 0.56
C ARG A 63 -20.54 -15.32 1.38
N ASP A 64 -21.13 -16.34 0.77
CA ASP A 64 -21.51 -17.56 1.47
C ASP A 64 -20.42 -18.64 1.43
N CYS A 65 -19.36 -18.45 0.63
CA CYS A 65 -18.23 -19.38 0.54
C CYS A 65 -17.54 -19.57 1.90
N GLU A 66 -17.67 -20.77 2.47
CA GLU A 66 -17.11 -21.11 3.79
C GLU A 66 -15.60 -20.90 3.87
N ILE A 67 -14.85 -21.26 2.83
CA ILE A 67 -13.39 -21.10 2.79
C ILE A 67 -13.01 -19.62 2.88
N CYS A 68 -13.73 -18.76 2.16
CA CYS A 68 -13.54 -17.31 2.24
C CYS A 68 -13.93 -16.77 3.62
N GLN A 69 -15.04 -17.22 4.20
CA GLN A 69 -15.48 -16.74 5.52
C GLN A 69 -14.51 -17.16 6.63
N ARG A 70 -13.97 -18.38 6.59
CA ARG A 70 -12.96 -18.86 7.56
C ARG A 70 -11.62 -18.14 7.44
N ARG A 71 -11.23 -17.70 6.23
CA ARG A 71 -9.98 -16.95 5.99
C ARG A 71 -10.10 -15.45 6.21
N LYS A 72 -11.31 -14.89 6.20
CA LYS A 72 -11.49 -13.44 6.33
C LYS A 72 -11.21 -13.06 7.79
N PRO A 73 -10.20 -12.22 8.07
CA PRO A 73 -10.10 -11.63 9.40
C PRO A 73 -11.40 -10.89 9.71
N PRO A 74 -11.85 -10.85 10.97
CA PRO A 74 -13.05 -10.12 11.35
C PRO A 74 -12.94 -8.70 10.78
N GLN A 75 -13.90 -8.36 9.93
CA GLN A 75 -13.98 -7.04 9.35
C GLN A 75 -14.31 -6.10 10.51
N GLN A 76 -13.29 -5.54 11.17
CA GLN A 76 -13.49 -4.42 12.08
C GLN A 76 -14.31 -3.39 11.29
N LYS A 77 -15.45 -2.99 11.87
CA LYS A 77 -16.13 -1.77 11.45
C LYS A 77 -15.12 -0.65 11.70
N VAL A 78 -14.30 -0.35 10.70
CA VAL A 78 -13.58 0.91 10.65
C VAL A 78 -14.70 1.94 10.58
N GLY A 79 -14.92 2.67 11.68
CA GLY A 79 -15.87 3.79 11.70
C GLY A 79 -15.57 4.73 10.54
N ASP A 80 -16.54 5.56 10.16
CA ASP A 80 -16.43 6.49 9.03
C ASP A 80 -15.03 7.10 8.99
N MET A 81 -14.26 6.76 7.95
CA MET A 81 -12.96 7.37 7.73
C MET A 81 -13.22 8.85 7.50
N GLN A 82 -13.10 9.65 8.57
CA GLN A 82 -13.06 11.09 8.48
C GLN A 82 -11.95 11.43 7.47
N PRO A 83 -12.27 12.11 6.36
CA PRO A 83 -11.25 12.57 5.44
C PRO A 83 -10.29 13.46 6.25
N VAL A 84 -9.04 13.03 6.39
CA VAL A 84 -8.01 13.90 6.97
C VAL A 84 -7.84 15.05 5.98
N VAL A 85 -8.28 16.24 6.38
CA VAL A 85 -8.05 17.46 5.60
C VAL A 85 -6.53 17.60 5.45
N PRO A 86 -5.99 17.58 4.22
CA PRO A 86 -4.56 17.77 4.03
C PRO A 86 -4.15 19.16 4.54
N PRO A 87 -2.93 19.31 5.06
CA PRO A 87 -2.42 20.62 5.48
C PRO A 87 -2.47 21.61 4.33
N GLY A 88 -2.64 22.90 4.66
CA GLY A 88 -2.71 23.96 3.66
C GLY A 88 -1.36 24.38 3.11
N ARG A 89 -0.25 23.98 3.77
CA ARG A 89 1.11 24.40 3.44
C ARG A 89 2.07 23.22 3.34
N PRO A 90 3.03 23.25 2.40
CA PRO A 90 4.14 22.30 2.36
C PRO A 90 4.88 22.25 3.70
N PHE A 91 5.27 21.05 4.12
CA PHE A 91 6.03 20.76 5.34
C PHE A 91 5.33 21.11 6.65
N GLU A 92 4.05 21.46 6.61
CA GLU A 92 3.24 21.66 7.82
C GLU A 92 3.07 20.35 8.59
N LYS A 93 2.94 19.23 7.86
CA LYS A 93 2.86 17.88 8.43
C LYS A 93 3.61 16.90 7.53
N VAL A 94 4.55 16.16 8.12
CA VAL A 94 5.36 15.16 7.43
C VAL A 94 5.23 13.81 8.13
N GLY A 95 4.84 12.79 7.38
CA GLY A 95 4.87 11.39 7.83
C GLY A 95 6.26 10.79 7.66
N LEU A 96 6.75 10.09 8.69
CA LEU A 96 8.00 9.35 8.65
C LEU A 96 7.74 7.87 8.89
N ASP A 97 8.40 7.02 8.10
CA ASP A 97 8.40 5.58 8.29
C ASP A 97 9.64 4.94 7.64
N PHE A 98 9.98 3.72 8.04
CA PHE A 98 11.10 2.97 7.49
C PHE A 98 10.63 1.87 6.55
N ALA A 99 11.23 1.81 5.36
CA ALA A 99 11.14 0.68 4.45
C ALA A 99 12.38 -0.24 4.59
N GLY A 100 12.16 -1.54 4.48
CA GLY A 100 13.19 -2.57 4.49
C GLY A 100 13.06 -3.58 5.64
N PRO A 101 14.10 -4.39 5.88
CA PRO A 101 15.40 -4.37 5.20
C PRO A 101 15.31 -4.80 3.73
N PHE A 102 16.04 -4.09 2.86
CA PHE A 102 16.31 -4.51 1.50
C PHE A 102 17.61 -5.30 1.48
N ASN A 103 17.51 -6.60 1.20
CA ASN A 103 18.64 -7.52 1.20
C ASN A 103 19.12 -7.75 -0.23
N VAL A 104 20.42 -7.56 -0.45
CA VAL A 104 21.10 -7.89 -1.71
C VAL A 104 22.18 -8.92 -1.39
N PRO A 105 22.28 -10.04 -2.14
CA PRO A 105 23.30 -11.06 -1.91
C PRO A 105 24.71 -10.45 -1.84
N GLY A 106 25.48 -10.82 -0.83
CA GLY A 106 26.85 -10.33 -0.62
C GLY A 106 26.97 -8.88 -0.15
N ARG A 107 25.86 -8.22 0.22
CA ARG A 107 25.86 -6.83 0.72
C ARG A 107 25.11 -6.72 2.06
N PRO A 108 25.48 -5.73 2.90
CA PRO A 108 24.74 -5.47 4.14
C PRO A 108 23.31 -4.99 3.83
N PRO A 109 22.36 -5.24 4.75
CA PRO A 109 20.98 -4.79 4.59
C PRO A 109 20.91 -3.26 4.52
N VAL A 110 20.02 -2.76 3.67
CA VAL A 110 19.73 -1.33 3.55
C VAL A 110 18.31 -1.05 4.03
N TYR A 111 18.17 -0.02 4.84
CA TYR A 111 16.90 0.54 5.26
C TYR A 111 16.73 1.91 4.61
N ILE A 112 15.50 2.33 4.37
CA ILE A 112 15.20 3.65 3.81
C ILE A 112 14.24 4.35 4.74
N LEU A 113 14.66 5.48 5.32
CA LEU A 113 13.72 6.40 5.96
C LEU A 113 12.97 7.13 4.85
N VAL A 114 11.66 6.96 4.83
CA VAL A 114 10.73 7.62 3.92
C VAL A 114 10.08 8.76 4.67
N ALA A 115 10.23 9.98 4.16
CA ALA A 115 9.53 11.16 4.66
C ALA A 115 8.58 11.66 3.58
N VAL A 116 7.29 11.78 3.90
CA VAL A 116 6.24 12.20 2.96
C VAL A 116 5.59 13.47 3.48
N ASP A 117 5.64 14.54 2.69
CA ASP A 117 4.88 15.75 2.97
C ASP A 117 3.38 15.53 2.72
N ASP A 118 2.55 15.72 3.74
CA ASP A 118 1.11 15.46 3.64
C ASP A 118 0.39 16.45 2.70
N CYS A 119 0.93 17.65 2.52
CA CYS A 119 0.37 18.68 1.64
C CYS A 119 0.65 18.36 0.17
N THR A 120 1.92 18.30 -0.21
CA THR A 120 2.35 18.15 -1.62
C THR A 120 2.47 16.71 -2.09
N ARG A 121 2.47 15.75 -1.16
CA ARG A 121 2.83 14.34 -1.39
C ARG A 121 4.29 14.13 -1.76
N PHE A 122 5.13 15.16 -1.66
CA PHE A 122 6.54 15.06 -2.00
C PHE A 122 7.26 14.10 -1.04
N VAL A 123 8.05 13.20 -1.61
CA VAL A 123 8.74 12.10 -0.94
C VAL A 123 10.24 12.37 -0.87
N HIS A 124 10.79 12.31 0.33
CA HIS A 124 12.23 12.27 0.59
C HIS A 124 12.63 10.88 1.07
N LEU A 125 13.76 10.38 0.56
CA LEU A 125 14.28 9.06 0.85
C LEU A 125 15.72 9.17 1.39
N PHE A 126 15.98 8.56 2.55
CA PHE A 126 17.31 8.56 3.17
C PHE A 126 17.79 7.14 3.46
N ALA A 127 18.92 6.74 2.86
CA ALA A 127 19.46 5.39 3.02
C ALA A 127 20.21 5.22 4.36
N ALA A 128 19.83 4.21 5.13
CA ALA A 128 20.47 3.84 6.39
C ALA A 128 21.03 2.42 6.32
N GLY A 129 22.18 2.18 6.96
CA GLY A 129 22.66 0.82 7.22
C GLY A 129 21.98 0.17 8.42
N ARG A 130 21.35 0.97 9.29
CA ARG A 130 20.56 0.53 10.44
C ARG A 130 19.51 1.56 10.82
N ILE A 131 18.39 1.10 11.36
CA ILE A 131 17.35 1.97 11.94
C ILE A 131 17.87 2.51 13.27
N SER A 132 17.97 3.84 13.43
CA SER A 132 18.44 4.46 14.67
C SER A 132 17.98 5.91 14.81
N ALA A 133 17.73 6.36 16.04
CA ALA A 133 17.33 7.74 16.32
C ALA A 133 18.36 8.80 15.82
N PRO A 134 19.69 8.60 15.96
CA PRO A 134 20.67 9.56 15.41
C PRO A 134 20.59 9.70 13.90
N PHE A 135 20.25 8.63 13.17
CA PHE A 135 20.06 8.69 11.73
C PHE A 135 18.81 9.50 11.35
N VAL A 136 17.71 9.30 12.08
CA VAL A 136 16.47 10.07 11.90
C VAL A 136 16.73 11.55 12.10
N VAL A 137 17.39 11.93 13.20
CA VAL A 137 17.72 13.34 13.50
C VAL A 137 18.54 13.97 12.38
N ARG A 138 19.64 13.33 11.93
CA ARG A 138 20.46 13.86 10.83
C ARG A 138 19.70 14.02 9.51
N SER A 139 18.78 13.09 9.23
CA SER A 139 17.93 13.16 8.04
C SER A 139 16.98 14.36 8.10
N LEU A 140 16.39 14.61 9.27
CA LEU A 140 15.53 15.76 9.51
C LEU A 140 16.29 17.08 9.48
N GLU A 141 17.52 17.13 10.00
CA GLU A 141 18.41 18.30 9.90
C GLU A 141 18.69 18.62 8.43
N THR A 142 19.04 17.60 7.64
CA THR A 142 19.32 17.74 6.20
C THR A 142 18.10 18.27 5.45
N MET A 143 16.93 17.73 5.75
CA MET A 143 15.67 18.14 5.13
C MET A 143 15.30 19.58 5.53
N SER A 144 15.41 19.91 6.82
CA SER A 144 15.07 21.23 7.34
C SER A 144 16.02 22.32 6.84
N ALA A 145 17.30 21.99 6.62
CA ALA A 145 18.28 22.91 6.05
C ALA A 145 17.93 23.33 4.61
N SER A 146 17.31 22.43 3.84
CA SER A 146 16.98 22.68 2.43
C SER A 146 15.58 23.26 2.23
N LEU A 147 14.64 22.96 3.12
CA LEU A 147 13.20 23.19 2.92
C LEU A 147 12.58 24.12 3.98
N GLY A 148 13.34 24.47 5.02
CA GLY A 148 12.85 25.21 6.17
C GLY A 148 12.22 24.30 7.23
N ARG A 149 11.60 24.93 8.22
CA ARG A 149 11.09 24.24 9.42
C ARG A 149 9.89 23.35 9.09
N ILE A 150 9.93 22.11 9.57
CA ILE A 150 8.81 21.17 9.56
C ILE A 150 7.87 21.49 10.73
N GLY A 151 6.57 21.64 10.47
CA GLY A 151 5.58 21.96 11.49
C GLY A 151 5.36 20.81 12.47
N THR A 152 4.92 19.67 11.93
CA THR A 152 4.58 18.46 12.68
C THR A 152 5.16 17.24 12.01
N ILE A 153 5.76 16.36 12.80
CA ILE A 153 6.19 15.04 12.37
C ILE A 153 5.21 14.00 12.89
N VAL A 154 4.84 13.07 12.02
CA VAL A 154 4.01 11.93 12.37
C VAL A 154 4.79 10.65 12.16
N THR A 155 4.86 9.80 13.18
CA THR A 155 5.55 8.50 13.11
C THR A 155 4.66 7.39 13.65
N ASP A 156 5.06 6.14 13.45
CA ASP A 156 4.59 5.03 14.26
C ASP A 156 5.23 5.05 15.67
N ASN A 157 5.05 3.96 16.43
CA ASN A 157 5.64 3.77 17.75
C ASN A 157 6.98 3.01 17.74
N ALA A 158 7.70 2.97 16.62
CA ALA A 158 9.00 2.29 16.55
C ALA A 158 10.02 2.90 17.55
N SER A 159 10.94 2.06 18.04
CA SER A 159 11.93 2.45 19.06
C SER A 159 12.80 3.64 18.65
N CYS A 160 13.12 3.78 17.36
CA CYS A 160 13.89 4.90 16.83
C CYS A 160 13.18 6.26 16.96
N PHE A 161 11.85 6.27 17.09
CA PHE A 161 11.06 7.50 17.25
C PHE A 161 10.65 7.78 18.70
N ARG A 162 10.85 6.84 19.64
CA ARG A 162 10.42 6.98 21.04
C ARG A 162 11.47 7.59 21.97
N GLY A 163 12.74 7.61 21.55
CA GLY A 163 13.85 8.04 22.40
C GLY A 163 13.90 9.56 22.66
N THR A 164 14.57 9.94 23.75
CA THR A 164 14.78 11.35 24.13
C THR A 164 15.52 12.14 23.07
N LEU A 165 16.49 11.52 22.38
CA LEU A 165 17.28 12.18 21.34
C LEU A 165 16.42 12.87 20.27
N LEU A 166 15.41 12.16 19.72
CA LEU A 166 14.52 12.76 18.74
C LEU A 166 13.63 13.83 19.39
N ALA A 167 13.07 13.55 20.57
CA ALA A 167 12.21 14.48 21.27
C ALA A 167 12.94 15.81 21.60
N ASP A 168 14.17 15.75 22.06
CA ASP A 168 14.99 16.91 22.40
C ASP A 168 15.33 17.73 21.15
N TYR A 169 15.68 17.07 20.04
CA TYR A 169 15.87 17.72 18.75
C TYR A 169 14.60 18.46 18.30
N LEU A 170 13.44 17.78 18.29
CA LEU A 170 12.17 18.36 17.83
C LEU A 170 11.73 19.54 18.69
N ARG A 171 11.94 19.48 20.01
CA ARG A 171 11.71 20.62 20.91
C ARG A 171 12.59 21.81 20.55
N ARG A 172 13.88 21.59 20.27
CA ARG A 172 14.83 22.66 19.91
C ARG A 172 14.46 23.37 18.61
N VAL A 173 13.93 22.64 17.63
CA VAL A 173 13.57 23.22 16.31
C VAL A 173 12.10 23.68 16.22
N GLY A 174 11.33 23.54 17.31
CA GLY A 174 9.93 23.94 17.34
C GLY A 174 9.04 23.10 16.42
N THR A 175 9.29 21.79 16.36
CA THR A 175 8.49 20.82 15.59
C THR A 175 7.68 19.95 16.54
N SER A 176 6.38 19.81 16.28
CA SER A 176 5.51 18.91 17.05
C SER A 176 5.71 17.46 16.64
N HIS A 177 5.53 16.51 17.56
CA HIS A 177 5.62 15.08 17.27
C HIS A 177 4.33 14.36 17.65
N ILE A 178 3.67 13.76 16.67
CA ILE A 178 2.51 12.91 16.84
C ILE A 178 2.94 11.47 16.57
N ARG A 179 2.63 10.58 17.51
CA ARG A 179 2.84 9.14 17.33
C ARG A 179 1.49 8.47 17.09
N THR A 180 1.41 7.72 16.01
CA THR A 180 0.20 6.99 15.64
C THR A 180 0.08 5.73 16.49
N ALA A 181 -1.12 5.45 17.00
CA ALA A 181 -1.41 4.17 17.62
C ALA A 181 -1.39 3.07 16.54
N VAL A 182 -0.92 1.87 16.92
CA VAL A 182 -0.87 0.70 16.03
C VAL A 182 -2.28 0.46 15.47
N GLY A 183 -2.42 0.48 14.14
CA GLY A 183 -3.71 0.28 13.47
C GLY A 183 -4.51 1.55 13.15
N HIS A 184 -3.93 2.75 13.24
CA HIS A 184 -4.53 4.01 12.76
C HIS A 184 -3.89 4.52 11.45
N PRO A 185 -4.24 3.93 10.29
CA PRO A 185 -3.67 4.29 8.98
C PRO A 185 -4.03 5.70 8.51
N GLN A 186 -4.90 6.43 9.22
CA GLN A 186 -5.31 7.79 8.86
C GLN A 186 -4.18 8.81 9.01
N PHE A 187 -3.27 8.60 9.97
CA PHE A 187 -2.23 9.57 10.29
C PHE A 187 -0.91 9.31 9.56
N ASN A 188 -0.57 8.06 9.23
CA ASN A 188 0.66 7.69 8.50
C ASN A 188 0.42 6.89 7.22
N GLY A 189 -0.82 6.65 6.81
CA GLY A 189 -1.15 5.79 5.66
C GLY A 189 -0.68 6.32 4.30
N LEU A 190 -0.16 7.54 4.24
CA LEU A 190 0.51 8.09 3.06
C LEU A 190 1.95 7.61 2.96
N ALA A 191 2.68 7.62 4.08
CA ALA A 191 3.99 7.01 4.18
C ALA A 191 3.88 5.50 3.90
N GLU A 192 2.92 4.80 4.50
CA GLU A 192 2.70 3.36 4.25
C GLU A 192 2.41 3.05 2.77
N ARG A 193 1.52 3.83 2.12
CA ARG A 193 1.23 3.68 0.69
C ARG A 193 2.47 3.94 -0.16
N THR A 194 3.22 4.98 0.16
CA THR A 194 4.47 5.33 -0.52
C THR A 194 5.51 4.23 -0.35
N ILE A 195 5.63 3.65 0.84
CA ILE A 195 6.52 2.52 1.13
C ILE A 195 6.17 1.31 0.28
N ARG A 196 4.87 1.03 0.09
CA ARG A 196 4.44 -0.06 -0.79
C ARG A 196 4.91 0.18 -2.23
N THR A 197 4.67 1.36 -2.78
CA THR A 197 5.13 1.72 -4.15
C THR A 197 6.65 1.70 -4.25
N LEU A 198 7.36 2.19 -3.24
CA LEU A 198 8.82 2.14 -3.14
C LEU A 198 9.33 0.70 -3.17
N THR A 199 8.73 -0.20 -2.38
CA THR A 199 9.12 -1.61 -2.28
C THR A 199 8.90 -2.33 -3.60
N ASP A 200 7.76 -2.09 -4.26
CA ASP A 200 7.47 -2.68 -5.58
C ASP A 200 8.49 -2.23 -6.64
N ARG A 201 8.82 -0.92 -6.67
CA ARG A 201 9.82 -0.36 -7.60
C ARG A 201 11.23 -0.86 -7.31
N LEU A 202 11.63 -0.95 -6.04
CA LEU A 202 12.93 -1.52 -5.66
C LEU A 202 13.02 -2.99 -6.03
N GLY A 203 11.96 -3.77 -5.82
CA GLY A 203 11.91 -5.18 -6.20
C GLY A 203 12.14 -5.38 -7.70
N ALA A 204 11.50 -4.57 -8.55
CA ALA A 204 11.70 -4.61 -9.99
C ALA A 204 13.15 -4.31 -10.39
N LEU A 205 13.76 -3.25 -9.82
CA LEU A 205 15.14 -2.87 -10.14
C LEU A 205 16.17 -3.90 -9.67
N VAL A 206 15.93 -4.56 -8.54
CA VAL A 206 16.78 -5.68 -8.09
C VAL A 206 16.70 -6.86 -9.07
N LEU A 207 15.51 -7.17 -9.60
CA LEU A 207 15.33 -8.21 -10.64
C LEU A 207 16.02 -7.84 -11.95
N GLU A 208 16.14 -6.56 -12.27
CA GLU A 208 16.91 -6.05 -13.43
C GLU A 208 18.43 -6.06 -13.19
N GLY A 209 18.90 -6.58 -12.05
CA GLY A 209 20.32 -6.75 -11.74
C GLY A 209 20.95 -5.57 -10.99
N PHE A 210 20.18 -4.57 -10.60
CA PHE A 210 20.71 -3.48 -9.79
C PHE A 210 20.91 -3.92 -8.33
N THR A 211 22.18 -3.98 -7.90
CA THR A 211 22.56 -4.46 -6.55
C THR A 211 22.92 -3.33 -5.58
N ALA A 212 23.09 -2.11 -6.06
CA ALA A 212 23.48 -0.96 -5.25
C ALA A 212 22.27 -0.10 -4.86
N VAL A 213 21.46 -0.58 -3.90
CA VAL A 213 20.22 0.11 -3.44
C VAL A 213 20.43 1.61 -3.18
N ARG A 214 21.57 1.99 -2.57
CA ARG A 214 21.91 3.39 -2.27
C ARG A 214 22.02 4.29 -3.51
N GLU A 215 22.56 3.76 -4.61
CA GLU A 215 22.79 4.51 -5.86
C GLU A 215 21.49 4.72 -6.65
N ILE A 216 20.48 3.88 -6.38
CA ILE A 216 19.20 3.89 -7.09
C ILE A 216 18.20 4.84 -6.41
N ILE A 217 18.41 5.18 -5.13
CA ILE A 217 17.50 6.05 -4.35
C ILE A 217 17.16 7.36 -5.08
N PRO A 218 18.12 8.11 -5.67
CA PRO A 218 17.78 9.34 -6.40
C PRO A 218 16.83 9.10 -7.58
N LYS A 219 17.03 8.00 -8.34
CA LYS A 219 16.15 7.63 -9.47
C LYS A 219 14.73 7.32 -9.00
N ILE A 220 14.61 6.61 -7.87
CA ILE A 220 13.31 6.25 -7.31
C ILE A 220 12.62 7.48 -6.73
N ALA A 221 13.34 8.32 -5.99
CA ALA A 221 12.80 9.57 -5.45
C ALA A 221 12.27 10.46 -6.58
N PHE A 222 13.03 10.63 -7.66
CA PHE A 222 12.59 11.35 -8.85
C PHE A 222 11.29 10.76 -9.42
N SER A 223 11.26 9.44 -9.62
CA SER A 223 10.08 8.76 -10.15
C SER A 223 8.87 8.85 -9.20
N LEU A 224 9.05 8.83 -7.88
CA LEU A 224 7.93 8.94 -6.92
C LEU A 224 7.33 10.35 -6.92
N ASN A 225 8.15 11.38 -7.15
CA ASN A 225 7.75 12.78 -7.12
C ASN A 225 7.26 13.33 -8.47
N THR A 226 7.22 12.49 -9.52
CA THR A 226 6.83 12.89 -10.89
C THR A 226 5.72 12.02 -11.48
N THR A 227 5.15 11.09 -10.71
CA THR A 227 4.00 10.25 -11.09
C THR A 227 2.73 10.76 -10.42
#